data_AF-A0AAW1YJG7-F1
#
_entry.id   AF-A0AAW1YJG7-F1
#
_cell.length_a   1.000
_cell.length_b   1.000
_cell.length_c   1.000
_cell.angle_alpha   90.00
_cell.angle_beta   90.00
_cell.angle_gamma   90.00
#
_symmetry.space_group_name_H-M   'P 1'
#
loop_
_entity.id
_entity.type
_entity.pdbx_description
1 polymer ?
#
loop_
_entity_poly.entity_id
_entity_poly.type
_entity_poly.pdbx_seq_one_letter_code
_entity_poly.pdbx_strand_id
1 'polypeptide(L)'
;MPVMGPNSIPWAYYYYPLDVPLSCAKVGRWLSQSMGLLRTASKTNIWAREDLTLALSLVRFSPLFNEEIKLTEKKYGLVLRVFIVCDQDLGIKEDLQMWMIRKNPPNEVKVINGSDHMVMFSRPLELFSNLLKVAEKYS
;
A
#
# COMPACT_ATOMS: atom_id res chain seq x y z
N MET A 1 16.62 3.62 10.08
CA MET A 1 15.92 3.21 8.85
C MET A 1 16.82 2.26 8.08
N PRO A 2 16.32 1.14 7.56
CA PRO A 2 17.16 0.16 6.87
C PRO A 2 17.79 0.76 5.60
N VAL A 3 19.06 0.44 5.36
CA VAL A 3 19.79 0.83 4.15
C VAL A 3 19.35 -0.10 3.03
N MET A 4 18.52 0.41 2.12
CA MET A 4 17.98 -0.35 1.00
C MET A 4 18.91 -0.28 -0.22
N GLY A 5 19.13 -1.44 -0.86
CA GLY A 5 19.86 -1.54 -2.12
C GLY A 5 19.03 -1.04 -3.31
N PRO A 6 19.67 -0.62 -4.41
CA PRO A 6 18.95 -0.35 -5.65
C PRO A 6 18.24 -1.66 -6.07
N ASN A 7 16.93 -1.61 -6.30
CA ASN A 7 16.03 -2.74 -6.62
C ASN A 7 15.40 -3.52 -5.45
N SER A 8 15.54 -3.07 -4.21
CA SER A 8 14.71 -3.61 -3.12
C SER A 8 13.32 -2.96 -3.12
N ILE A 9 12.29 -3.76 -2.82
CA ILE A 9 10.90 -3.31 -2.78
C ILE A 9 10.64 -2.51 -1.49
N PRO A 10 10.39 -1.19 -1.55
CA PRO A 10 10.26 -0.36 -0.35
C PRO A 10 9.09 -0.72 0.57
N TRP A 11 7.97 -1.20 0.01
CA TRP A 11 6.80 -1.59 0.80
C TRP A 11 7.03 -2.86 1.62
N ALA A 12 7.93 -3.74 1.19
CA ALA A 12 8.23 -4.99 1.89
C ALA A 12 8.79 -4.72 3.30
N TYR A 13 9.51 -3.60 3.47
CA TYR A 13 10.08 -3.21 4.76
C TYR A 13 9.09 -2.46 5.65
N TYR A 14 8.01 -1.88 5.11
CA TYR A 14 7.07 -1.11 5.93
C TYR A 14 6.12 -1.98 6.76
N TYR A 15 6.01 -3.25 6.41
CA TYR A 15 5.40 -4.26 7.24
C TYR A 15 6.32 -4.72 8.41
N TYR A 16 7.53 -4.16 8.55
CA TYR A 16 8.53 -4.59 9.55
C TYR A 16 9.35 -3.48 10.25
N PRO A 17 9.29 -3.36 11.59
CA PRO A 17 10.42 -2.93 12.40
C PRO A 17 11.45 -4.08 12.50
N LEU A 18 12.72 -3.70 12.44
CA LEU A 18 13.86 -4.52 12.86
C LEU A 18 13.64 -4.92 14.34
N ASP A 19 13.84 -6.19 14.66
CA ASP A 19 13.99 -6.78 16.01
C ASP A 19 12.73 -7.10 16.87
N VAL A 20 11.87 -8.07 16.46
CA VAL A 20 10.88 -8.71 17.38
C VAL A 20 10.73 -10.24 17.14
N PRO A 21 10.69 -11.11 18.18
CA PRO A 21 10.65 -12.58 18.05
C PRO A 21 9.36 -13.17 17.44
N LEU A 22 9.45 -14.36 16.84
CA LEU A 22 8.73 -14.74 15.61
C LEU A 22 7.37 -15.49 15.69
N SER A 23 6.77 -15.80 16.85
CA SER A 23 5.53 -16.62 16.86
C SER A 23 4.25 -15.83 17.24
N CYS A 24 4.21 -15.14 18.38
CA CYS A 24 3.04 -14.35 18.81
C CYS A 24 2.96 -12.96 18.17
N ALA A 25 4.10 -12.42 17.72
CA ALA A 25 4.16 -11.09 17.10
C ALA A 25 3.46 -11.02 15.74
N LYS A 26 3.35 -12.14 15.01
CA LYS A 26 2.69 -12.19 13.69
C LYS A 26 1.18 -11.96 13.80
N VAL A 27 0.52 -12.60 14.78
CA VAL A 27 -0.91 -12.41 15.05
C VAL A 27 -1.16 -11.02 15.62
N GLY A 28 -0.37 -10.57 16.59
CA GLY A 28 -0.51 -9.23 17.18
C GLY A 28 -0.31 -8.10 16.16
N ARG A 29 0.59 -8.29 15.20
CA ARG A 29 0.85 -7.32 14.12
C ARG A 29 -0.24 -7.32 13.04
N TRP A 30 -0.71 -8.50 12.64
CA TRP A 30 -1.86 -8.61 11.75
C TRP A 30 -3.09 -7.93 12.37
N LEU A 31 -3.34 -8.13 13.66
CA LEU A 31 -4.38 -7.42 14.39
C LEU A 31 -4.14 -5.91 14.36
N SER A 32 -2.93 -5.43 14.69
CA SER A 32 -2.62 -4.00 14.67
C SER A 32 -2.80 -3.33 13.31
N GLN A 33 -2.55 -4.04 12.21
CA GLN A 33 -2.57 -3.48 10.87
C GLN A 33 -3.96 -3.57 10.23
N SER A 34 -4.65 -4.69 10.43
CA SER A 34 -6.06 -4.84 10.10
C SER A 34 -6.90 -3.83 10.89
N MET A 35 -6.63 -3.69 12.19
CA MET A 35 -7.25 -2.66 13.04
C MET A 35 -6.77 -1.25 12.69
N GLY A 36 -5.57 -1.10 12.13
CA GLY A 36 -5.06 0.16 11.60
C GLY A 36 -5.95 0.68 10.47
N LEU A 37 -6.17 -0.15 9.45
CA LEU A 37 -7.06 0.11 8.31
C LEU A 37 -8.51 0.38 8.76
N LEU A 38 -8.99 -0.32 9.78
CA LEU A 38 -10.33 -0.11 10.33
C LEU A 38 -10.42 1.20 11.13
N ARG A 39 -9.33 1.60 11.79
CA ARG A 39 -9.23 2.90 12.49
C ARG A 39 -9.11 4.06 11.51
N THR A 40 -8.51 3.88 10.33
CA THR A 40 -8.46 4.92 9.30
C THR A 40 -9.87 5.16 8.74
N ALA A 41 -10.55 4.09 8.32
CA ALA A 41 -11.92 4.11 7.82
C ALA A 41 -12.92 4.80 8.76
N SER A 42 -12.86 4.45 10.05
CA SER A 42 -13.75 5.03 11.06
C SER A 42 -13.48 6.51 11.32
N LYS A 43 -12.26 7.00 11.07
CA LYS A 43 -11.88 8.40 11.34
C LYS A 43 -12.13 9.33 10.16
N THR A 44 -12.03 8.81 8.94
CA THR A 44 -12.07 9.64 7.74
C THR A 44 -13.51 9.88 7.26
N ASN A 45 -14.49 9.04 7.67
CA ASN A 45 -15.89 9.09 7.20
C ASN A 45 -16.01 9.08 5.66
N ILE A 46 -15.02 8.50 4.98
CA ILE A 46 -14.96 8.42 3.51
C ILE A 46 -15.61 7.11 3.03
N TRP A 47 -15.80 6.13 3.91
CA TRP A 47 -16.43 4.85 3.58
C TRP A 47 -17.89 4.84 4.03
N ALA A 48 -18.74 4.19 3.26
CA ALA A 48 -20.09 3.89 3.72
C ALA A 48 -20.02 2.94 4.92
N ARG A 49 -21.01 2.97 5.81
CA ARG A 49 -21.03 2.10 7.00
C ARG A 49 -21.07 0.63 6.60
N GLU A 50 -21.73 0.35 5.49
CA GLU A 50 -21.87 -0.95 4.84
C GLU A 50 -20.51 -1.50 4.43
N ASP A 51 -19.64 -0.67 3.84
CA ASP A 51 -18.28 -1.07 3.42
C ASP A 51 -17.41 -1.44 4.63
N LEU A 52 -17.54 -0.69 5.74
CA LEU A 52 -16.83 -1.00 6.98
C LEU A 52 -17.30 -2.35 7.57
N THR A 53 -18.62 -2.58 7.62
CA THR A 53 -19.20 -3.85 8.08
C THR A 53 -18.77 -5.03 7.21
N LEU A 54 -18.73 -4.83 5.89
CA LEU A 54 -18.26 -5.82 4.93
C LEU A 54 -16.79 -6.15 5.17
N ALA A 55 -15.93 -5.13 5.28
CA ALA A 55 -14.51 -5.32 5.58
C ALA A 55 -14.30 -6.10 6.89
N LEU A 56 -15.01 -5.73 7.95
CA LEU A 56 -14.94 -6.43 9.25
C LEU A 56 -15.36 -7.90 9.16
N SER A 57 -16.32 -8.23 8.31
CA SER A 57 -16.84 -9.59 8.15
C SER A 57 -15.93 -10.48 7.29
N LEU A 58 -15.12 -9.89 6.40
CA LEU A 58 -14.32 -10.61 5.41
C LEU A 58 -12.81 -10.62 5.67
N VAL A 59 -12.30 -9.72 6.52
CA VAL A 59 -10.87 -9.65 6.84
C VAL A 59 -10.41 -10.95 7.49
N ARG A 60 -9.38 -11.58 6.90
CA ARG A 60 -8.77 -12.83 7.36
C ARG A 60 -7.30 -12.64 7.67
N PHE A 61 -6.79 -13.49 8.56
CA PHE A 61 -5.36 -13.53 8.86
C PHE A 61 -4.56 -13.82 7.59
N SER A 62 -3.65 -12.90 7.26
CA SER A 62 -2.67 -13.08 6.19
C SER A 62 -1.28 -12.81 6.77
N PRO A 63 -0.40 -13.81 6.84
CA PRO A 63 0.93 -13.63 7.38
C PRO A 63 1.75 -12.76 6.44
N LEU A 64 2.47 -11.83 7.04
CA LEU A 64 3.45 -11.03 6.33
C LEU A 64 4.72 -11.88 6.18
N PHE A 65 5.33 -11.85 4.99
CA PHE A 65 6.59 -12.55 4.71
C PHE A 65 7.79 -11.59 4.85
N ASN A 66 8.75 -11.94 5.71
CA ASN A 66 9.94 -11.11 6.00
C ASN A 66 11.11 -11.41 5.05
N GLU A 67 10.90 -12.20 4.01
CA GLU A 67 11.99 -12.59 3.13
C GLU A 67 12.42 -11.39 2.27
N GLU A 68 13.71 -11.10 2.22
CA GLU A 68 14.25 -10.07 1.35
C GLU A 68 14.09 -10.49 -0.11
N ILE A 69 13.01 -10.05 -0.74
CA ILE A 69 12.77 -10.27 -2.17
C ILE A 69 13.69 -9.32 -2.96
N LYS A 70 14.74 -9.87 -3.57
CA LYS A 70 15.64 -9.14 -4.46
C LYS A 70 15.11 -9.19 -5.90
N LEU A 71 14.76 -8.04 -6.44
CA LEU A 71 14.32 -7.91 -7.82
C LEU A 71 15.50 -7.65 -8.75
N THR A 72 15.40 -8.12 -9.99
CA THR A 72 16.44 -7.93 -11.01
C THR A 72 15.98 -6.94 -12.06
N GLU A 73 16.89 -6.06 -12.49
CA GLU A 73 16.63 -5.08 -13.53
C GLU A 73 16.20 -5.74 -14.85
N LYS A 74 16.84 -6.87 -15.21
CA LYS A 74 16.54 -7.64 -16.43
C LYS A 74 15.10 -8.16 -16.54
N LYS A 75 14.34 -8.20 -15.42
CA LYS A 75 12.93 -8.61 -15.43
C LYS A 75 12.05 -7.47 -14.92
N TYR A 76 12.24 -7.09 -13.67
CA TYR A 76 11.41 -6.07 -13.01
C TYR A 76 11.64 -4.66 -13.56
N GLY A 77 12.88 -4.34 -13.96
CA GLY A 77 13.22 -3.04 -14.54
C GLY A 77 12.62 -2.80 -15.92
N LEU A 78 12.27 -3.88 -16.66
CA LEU A 78 11.66 -3.78 -17.98
C LEU A 78 10.16 -3.48 -17.94
N VAL A 79 9.49 -3.78 -16.83
CA VAL A 79 8.05 -3.56 -16.69
C VAL A 79 7.80 -2.11 -16.31
N LEU A 80 6.95 -1.44 -17.07
CA LEU A 80 6.52 -0.08 -16.78
C LEU A 80 5.68 -0.06 -15.50
N ARG A 81 5.99 0.88 -14.60
CA ARG A 81 5.34 0.99 -13.30
C ARG A 81 4.68 2.34 -13.15
N VAL A 82 3.42 2.32 -12.72
CA VAL A 82 2.67 3.51 -12.32
C VAL A 82 2.39 3.39 -10.82
N PHE A 83 2.71 4.43 -10.06
CA PHE A 83 2.40 4.51 -8.64
C PHE A 83 1.25 5.49 -8.42
N ILE A 84 0.21 5.07 -7.70
CA ILE A 84 -0.94 5.92 -7.35
C ILE A 84 -0.82 6.31 -5.89
N VAL A 85 -0.64 7.60 -5.63
CA VAL A 85 -0.51 8.20 -4.31
C VAL A 85 -1.89 8.54 -3.75
N CYS A 86 -2.07 8.22 -2.47
CA CYS A 86 -3.27 8.51 -1.70
C CYS A 86 -2.91 9.52 -0.61
N ASP A 87 -3.41 10.74 -0.72
CA ASP A 87 -3.02 11.89 0.12
C ASP A 87 -3.59 11.83 1.55
N GLN A 88 -4.73 11.14 1.74
CA GLN A 88 -5.38 10.98 3.05
C GLN A 88 -5.19 9.59 3.65
N ASP A 89 -4.26 8.79 3.11
CA ASP A 89 -3.94 7.47 3.64
C ASP A 89 -3.26 7.59 5.01
N LEU A 90 -3.96 7.11 6.03
CA LEU A 90 -3.47 7.08 7.41
C LEU A 90 -2.68 5.81 7.76
N GLY A 91 -2.77 4.76 6.93
CA GLY A 91 -2.01 3.51 7.06
C GLY A 91 -0.60 3.61 6.47
N ILE A 92 -0.52 4.10 5.22
CA ILE A 92 0.72 4.40 4.51
C ILE A 92 0.74 5.90 4.24
N LYS A 93 1.26 6.68 5.20
CA LYS A 93 1.30 8.14 5.09
C LYS A 93 2.02 8.62 3.84
N GLU A 94 1.62 9.78 3.32
CA GLU A 94 2.19 10.39 2.11
C GLU A 94 3.73 10.48 2.15
N ASP A 95 4.33 10.95 3.25
CA ASP A 95 5.79 11.05 3.41
C ASP A 95 6.51 9.74 3.09
N LEU A 96 5.89 8.63 3.50
CA LEU A 96 6.42 7.31 3.25
C LEU A 96 6.19 6.90 1.80
N GLN A 97 5.01 7.14 1.23
CA GLN A 97 4.77 6.88 -0.19
C GLN A 97 5.82 7.62 -1.04
N MET A 98 6.11 8.87 -0.71
CA MET A 98 7.16 9.67 -1.35
C MET A 98 8.55 9.09 -1.12
N TRP A 99 8.86 8.58 0.09
CA TRP A 99 10.10 7.86 0.33
C TRP A 99 10.22 6.60 -0.53
N MET A 100 9.14 5.83 -0.71
CA MET A 100 9.10 4.64 -1.57
C MET A 100 9.37 5.01 -3.03
N ILE A 101 8.72 6.06 -3.53
CA ILE A 101 8.90 6.59 -4.89
C ILE A 101 10.37 7.02 -5.09
N ARG A 102 10.97 7.70 -4.10
CA ARG A 102 12.38 8.13 -4.18
C ARG A 102 13.36 6.96 -4.18
N LYS A 103 13.05 5.87 -3.47
CA LYS A 103 13.93 4.70 -3.36
C LYS A 103 13.81 3.74 -4.54
N ASN A 104 12.64 3.62 -5.13
CA ASN A 104 12.38 2.79 -6.29
C ASN A 104 11.48 3.55 -7.26
N PRO A 105 12.05 4.43 -8.12
CA PRO A 105 11.27 5.31 -8.95
C PRO A 105 10.39 4.52 -9.94
N PRO A 106 9.08 4.81 -9.98
CA PRO A 106 8.20 4.33 -11.03
C PRO A 106 8.37 5.19 -12.30
N ASN A 107 7.79 4.74 -13.41
CA ASN A 107 7.78 5.51 -14.67
C ASN A 107 6.79 6.67 -14.61
N GLU A 108 5.71 6.53 -13.85
CA GLU A 108 4.70 7.56 -13.66
C GLU A 108 4.17 7.54 -12.23
N VAL A 109 3.86 8.72 -11.71
CA VAL A 109 3.19 8.90 -10.41
C VAL A 109 1.90 9.67 -10.66
N LYS A 110 0.80 9.17 -10.10
CA LYS A 110 -0.51 9.83 -10.11
C LYS A 110 -0.94 10.06 -8.68
N VAL A 111 -1.64 11.15 -8.40
CA VAL A 111 -2.20 11.43 -7.07
C VAL A 111 -3.70 11.45 -7.17
N ILE A 112 -4.38 10.78 -6.25
CA ILE A 112 -5.83 10.83 -6.11
C ILE A 112 -6.14 11.57 -4.82
N ASN A 113 -6.58 12.82 -4.94
CA ASN A 113 -6.80 13.68 -3.79
C ASN A 113 -8.07 13.28 -3.03
N GLY A 114 -8.03 13.37 -1.70
CA GLY A 114 -9.11 12.92 -0.83
C GLY A 114 -9.32 11.40 -0.85
N SER A 115 -8.28 10.62 -1.14
CA SER A 115 -8.36 9.15 -1.10
C SER A 115 -7.69 8.57 0.14
N ASP A 116 -8.38 7.62 0.77
CA ASP A 116 -7.85 6.82 1.87
C ASP A 116 -7.08 5.62 1.31
N HIS A 117 -6.49 4.81 2.19
CA HIS A 117 -5.79 3.57 1.86
C HIS A 117 -6.58 2.65 0.92
N MET A 118 -7.90 2.59 1.12
CA MET A 118 -8.81 1.85 0.23
C MET A 118 -9.39 2.80 -0.81
N VAL A 119 -8.59 3.15 -1.82
CA VAL A 119 -9.00 4.01 -2.93
C VAL A 119 -10.22 3.44 -3.67
N MET A 120 -10.33 2.12 -3.75
CA MET A 120 -11.47 1.43 -4.38
C MET A 120 -12.81 1.71 -3.68
N PHE A 121 -12.81 2.03 -2.38
CA PHE A 121 -14.02 2.41 -1.65
C PHE A 121 -14.20 3.93 -1.60
N SER A 122 -13.12 4.67 -1.35
CA SER A 122 -13.18 6.13 -1.20
C SER A 122 -13.40 6.87 -2.52
N ARG A 123 -12.65 6.53 -3.58
CA ARG A 123 -12.67 7.22 -4.88
C ARG A 123 -12.64 6.25 -6.07
N PRO A 124 -13.63 5.33 -6.20
CA PRO A 124 -13.63 4.30 -7.23
C PRO A 124 -13.60 4.85 -8.66
N LEU A 125 -14.35 5.92 -8.94
CA LEU A 125 -14.45 6.50 -10.29
C LEU A 125 -13.14 7.16 -10.74
N GLU A 126 -12.46 7.87 -9.83
CA GLU A 126 -11.17 8.50 -10.13
C GLU A 126 -10.07 7.45 -10.31
N LEU A 127 -10.09 6.39 -9.49
CA LEU A 127 -9.20 5.24 -9.68
C LEU A 127 -9.44 4.60 -11.04
N PHE A 128 -10.69 4.30 -11.39
CA PHE A 128 -11.05 3.70 -12.67
C PHE A 128 -10.62 4.56 -13.86
N SER A 129 -10.89 5.87 -13.82
CA SER A 129 -10.43 6.80 -14.86
C SER A 129 -8.91 6.80 -15.00
N ASN A 130 -8.17 6.75 -13.89
CA ASN A 130 -6.72 6.71 -13.93
C ASN A 130 -6.19 5.39 -14.50
N LEU A 131 -6.81 4.25 -14.16
CA LEU A 131 -6.48 2.94 -14.71
C LEU A 131 -6.75 2.85 -16.21
N LEU A 132 -7.89 3.38 -16.68
CA LEU A 132 -8.20 3.46 -18.11
C LEU A 132 -7.14 4.26 -18.87
N LYS A 133 -6.77 5.45 -18.36
CA LYS A 133 -5.70 6.26 -18.97
C LYS A 133 -4.36 5.53 -19.04
N VAL A 134 -4.05 4.71 -18.03
CA VAL A 134 -2.83 3.90 -18.01
C VAL A 134 -2.94 2.78 -19.05
N ALA A 135 -4.09 2.11 -19.14
CA ALA A 135 -4.33 1.06 -20.13
C ALA A 135 -4.23 1.60 -21.56
N GLU A 136 -4.83 2.76 -21.84
CA GLU A 136 -4.77 3.41 -23.16
C GLU A 136 -3.34 3.86 -23.52
N LYS A 137 -2.59 4.38 -22.55
CA LYS A 137 -1.23 4.90 -22.77
C LYS A 137 -0.20 3.79 -23.03
N TYR A 138 -0.40 2.62 -22.43
CA TYR A 138 0.55 1.51 -22.46
C TYR A 138 -0.02 0.26 -23.16
N SER A 139 -1.04 0.44 -24.02
CA SER A 139 -1.60 -0.61 -24.89
C SER A 139 -0.68 -0.98 -26.04
#